data_AF-A0A937NZQ0-F1
#
_entry.id   AF-A0A937NZQ0-F1
#
_cell.length_a   1.000
_cell.length_b   1.000
_cell.length_c   1.000
_cell.angle_alpha   90.00
_cell.angle_beta   90.00
_cell.angle_gamma   90.00
#
_symmetry.space_group_name_H-M   'P 1'
#
loop_
_entity.id
_entity.type
_entity.pdbx_description
1 polymer ?
#
loop_
_entity_poly.entity_id
_entity_poly.type
_entity_poly.pdbx_seq_one_letter_code
_entity_poly.pdbx_strand_id
1 'polypeptide(L)'
;MLDIFSPLKRVKRRGKAKDDFDKPIDVIENFAPKEHQSDREVYYYNYRMMARYKRPLLELLETASQISRFRSDQDAHARQLFLNLKAFYDVNDKLSVKQAAEDASLIRRFRDFFMLFYDRKDFSGDDIRKWLRNMD
;
A
#
# COMPACT_ATOMS: atom_id res chain seq x y z
N MET A 1 15.33 -15.57 39.79
CA MET A 1 14.03 -15.18 39.20
C MET A 1 14.36 -14.47 37.89
N LEU A 2 14.16 -15.15 36.75
CA LEU A 2 14.56 -14.66 35.43
C LEU A 2 13.50 -13.68 34.92
N ASP A 3 13.92 -12.45 34.64
CA ASP A 3 13.08 -11.38 34.12
C ASP A 3 12.81 -11.61 32.62
N ILE A 4 11.60 -12.10 32.30
CA ILE A 4 11.18 -12.56 30.97
C ILE A 4 10.70 -11.40 30.07
N PHE A 5 10.64 -10.17 30.58
CA PHE A 5 10.14 -9.00 29.85
C PHE A 5 11.23 -8.00 29.43
N SER A 6 12.39 -8.50 28.99
CA SER A 6 13.28 -7.68 28.18
C SER A 6 12.74 -7.59 26.75
N PRO A 7 12.60 -6.39 26.15
CA PRO A 7 12.14 -6.26 24.78
C PRO A 7 13.12 -7.02 23.88
N LEU A 8 12.57 -7.96 23.11
CA LEU A 8 13.31 -8.72 22.11
C LEU A 8 14.07 -7.72 21.22
N LYS A 9 15.36 -7.50 21.51
CA LYS A 9 16.29 -6.83 20.62
C LYS A 9 16.15 -7.55 19.29
N ARG A 10 15.63 -6.83 18.28
CA ARG A 10 15.50 -7.27 16.89
C ARG A 10 16.66 -8.18 16.56
N VAL A 11 16.39 -9.48 16.49
CA VAL A 11 17.35 -10.47 16.00
C VAL A 11 17.66 -10.01 14.59
N LYS A 12 18.84 -9.42 14.41
CA LYS A 12 19.40 -9.11 13.09
C LYS A 12 19.49 -10.45 12.36
N ARG A 13 18.44 -10.79 11.60
CA ARG A 13 18.46 -11.93 10.68
C ARG A 13 19.63 -11.68 9.73
N ARG A 14 20.66 -12.51 9.87
CA ARG A 14 21.79 -12.62 8.95
C ARG A 14 21.26 -12.59 7.51
N GLY A 15 21.74 -11.62 6.72
CA GLY A 15 21.79 -11.65 5.26
C GLY A 15 20.57 -12.23 4.53
N LYS A 16 19.37 -11.70 4.77
CA LYS A 16 18.30 -11.87 3.77
C LYS A 16 18.79 -11.13 2.53
N ALA A 17 18.94 -11.81 1.39
CA ALA A 17 19.17 -11.13 0.13
C ALA A 17 18.10 -10.04 0.02
N LYS A 18 18.51 -8.78 -0.13
CA LYS A 18 17.57 -7.68 -0.28
C LYS A 18 16.70 -8.02 -1.47
N ASP A 19 15.43 -8.33 -1.24
CA ASP A 19 14.50 -8.43 -2.35
C ASP A 19 13.99 -7.03 -2.71
N ASP A 20 13.43 -6.91 -3.90
CA ASP A 20 13.05 -5.61 -4.47
C ASP A 20 12.02 -4.86 -3.59
N PHE A 21 11.35 -5.56 -2.66
CA PHE A 21 10.40 -4.99 -1.71
C PHE A 21 11.04 -4.34 -0.50
N ASP A 22 12.24 -4.75 -0.11
CA ASP A 22 12.83 -4.30 1.15
C ASP A 22 13.06 -2.77 1.13
N LYS A 23 13.45 -2.20 -0.02
CA LYS A 23 13.64 -0.74 -0.17
C LYS A 23 12.32 0.06 -0.02
N PRO A 24 11.25 -0.19 -0.79
CA PRO A 24 10.00 0.55 -0.63
C PRO A 24 9.35 0.33 0.75
N ILE A 25 9.43 -0.89 1.31
CA ILE A 25 8.93 -1.16 2.67
C ILE A 25 9.69 -0.33 3.71
N ASP A 26 11.03 -0.30 3.67
CA ASP A 26 11.83 0.50 4.61
C ASP A 26 11.45 1.99 4.54
N VAL A 27 11.21 2.52 3.34
CA VAL A 27 10.75 3.91 3.17
C VAL A 27 9.36 4.11 3.78
N ILE A 28 8.41 3.21 3.51
CA ILE A 28 7.05 3.27 4.05
C ILE A 28 7.05 3.22 5.57
N GLU A 29 7.75 2.28 6.18
CA GLU A 29 7.79 2.09 7.63
C GLU A 29 8.46 3.25 8.39
N ASN A 30 9.18 4.13 7.69
CA ASN A 30 9.72 5.34 8.28
C ASN A 30 8.67 6.46 8.45
N PHE A 31 7.56 6.44 7.70
CA PHE A 31 6.53 7.49 7.77
C PHE A 31 5.12 6.98 8.10
N ALA A 32 4.83 5.71 7.84
CA ALA A 32 3.50 5.14 8.04
C ALA A 32 3.17 4.97 9.55
N PRO A 33 1.88 5.03 9.93
CA PRO A 33 1.45 4.81 11.31
C PRO A 33 1.87 3.42 11.83
N LYS A 34 2.45 3.36 13.02
CA LYS A 34 3.03 2.12 13.58
C LYS A 34 1.97 1.13 14.03
N GLU A 35 0.82 1.63 14.50
CA GLU A 35 -0.34 0.85 14.90
C GLU A 35 -0.89 -0.03 13.78
N HIS A 36 -0.65 0.34 12.53
CA HIS A 36 -1.11 -0.38 11.33
C HIS A 36 -0.04 -1.28 10.71
N GLN A 37 1.12 -1.47 11.36
CA GLN A 37 2.20 -2.29 10.82
C GLN A 37 1.75 -3.73 10.55
N SER A 38 1.07 -4.35 11.52
CA SER A 38 0.57 -5.73 11.37
C SER A 38 -0.47 -5.85 10.25
N ASP A 39 -1.32 -4.83 10.07
CA ASP A 39 -2.29 -4.79 8.98
C ASP A 39 -1.59 -4.69 7.62
N ARG A 40 -0.55 -3.84 7.49
CA ARG A 40 0.26 -3.77 6.25
C ARG A 40 0.94 -5.09 5.94
N GLU A 41 1.45 -5.80 6.95
CA GLU A 41 2.04 -7.13 6.79
C GLU A 41 1.02 -8.14 6.24
N VAL A 42 -0.15 -8.23 6.87
CA VAL A 42 -1.20 -9.20 6.53
C VAL A 42 -1.83 -8.90 5.17
N TYR A 43 -2.23 -7.66 4.91
CA TYR A 43 -3.00 -7.31 3.72
C TYR A 43 -2.15 -7.02 2.48
N TYR A 44 -0.85 -6.75 2.64
CA TYR A 44 0.03 -6.36 1.54
C TYR A 44 1.36 -7.13 1.53
N TYR A 45 2.21 -7.00 2.55
CA TYR A 45 3.60 -7.47 2.43
C TYR A 45 3.73 -8.98 2.29
N ASN A 46 2.86 -9.77 2.90
CA ASN A 46 2.88 -11.23 2.76
C ASN A 46 2.60 -11.71 1.32
N TYR A 47 1.94 -10.90 0.50
CA TYR A 47 1.71 -11.23 -0.92
C TYR A 47 3.02 -11.24 -1.74
N ARG A 48 4.14 -10.71 -1.21
CA ARG A 48 5.46 -10.79 -1.87
C ARG A 48 5.93 -12.22 -2.11
N MET A 49 5.38 -13.18 -1.36
CA MET A 49 5.67 -14.62 -1.51
C MET A 49 4.88 -15.28 -2.65
N MET A 50 3.83 -14.62 -3.17
CA MET A 50 2.96 -15.17 -4.21
C MET A 50 3.36 -14.61 -5.59
N ALA A 51 3.91 -15.48 -6.45
CA ALA A 51 4.47 -15.08 -7.74
C ALA A 51 3.54 -14.18 -8.58
N ARG A 52 2.24 -14.52 -8.66
CA ARG A 52 1.24 -13.76 -9.42
C ARG A 52 1.00 -12.32 -8.92
N TYR A 53 1.24 -12.07 -7.64
CA TYR A 53 1.06 -10.74 -7.03
C TYR A 53 2.37 -9.96 -6.92
N LYS A 54 3.52 -10.59 -7.18
CA LYS A 54 4.84 -10.01 -6.90
C LYS A 54 5.01 -8.67 -7.61
N ARG A 55 4.80 -8.62 -8.93
CA ARG A 55 4.97 -7.40 -9.72
C ARG A 55 3.93 -6.32 -9.39
N PRO A 56 2.60 -6.60 -9.39
CA PRO A 56 1.61 -5.59 -9.02
C PRO A 56 1.82 -5.02 -7.61
N LEU A 57 2.21 -5.87 -6.65
CA LEU A 57 2.51 -5.42 -5.30
C LEU A 57 3.73 -4.50 -5.27
N LEU A 58 4.80 -4.85 -6.00
CA LEU A 58 6.01 -4.03 -6.01
C LEU A 58 5.73 -2.63 -6.56
N GLU A 59 5.04 -2.54 -7.70
CA GLU A 59 4.66 -1.25 -8.32
C GLU A 59 3.77 -0.41 -7.39
N LEU A 60 2.86 -1.06 -6.66
CA LEU A 60 2.02 -0.41 -5.64
C LEU A 60 2.86 0.16 -4.48
N LEU A 61 3.78 -0.64 -3.92
CA LEU A 61 4.61 -0.20 -2.79
C LEU A 61 5.65 0.84 -3.20
N GLU A 62 6.21 0.74 -4.40
CA GLU A 62 7.10 1.78 -4.94
C GLU A 62 6.38 3.11 -5.06
N THR A 63 5.16 3.11 -5.61
CA THR A 63 4.33 4.33 -5.67
C THR A 63 4.00 4.81 -4.27
N ALA A 64 3.61 3.92 -3.36
CA ALA A 64 3.29 4.30 -1.99
C ALA A 64 4.49 4.90 -1.23
N SER A 65 5.70 4.48 -1.55
CA SER A 65 6.93 5.02 -0.95
C SER A 65 7.27 6.45 -1.38
N GLN A 66 6.63 6.98 -2.43
CA GLN A 66 6.85 8.35 -2.95
C GLN A 66 6.11 9.42 -2.12
N ILE A 67 6.36 9.47 -0.81
CA ILE A 67 5.67 10.37 0.12
C ILE A 67 5.80 11.86 -0.24
N SER A 68 6.91 12.26 -0.85
CA SER A 68 7.10 13.64 -1.33
C SER A 68 6.11 14.01 -2.41
N ARG A 69 5.85 13.08 -3.36
CA ARG A 69 4.88 13.27 -4.43
C ARG A 69 3.46 13.35 -3.90
N PHE A 70 3.11 12.50 -2.93
CA PHE A 70 1.83 12.61 -2.22
C PHE A 70 1.61 14.00 -1.61
N ARG A 71 2.66 14.63 -1.06
CA ARG A 71 2.58 15.97 -0.46
C ARG A 71 2.52 17.10 -1.48
N SER A 72 3.14 16.95 -2.66
CA SER A 72 3.22 18.02 -3.67
C SER A 72 2.12 17.98 -4.71
N ASP A 73 1.66 16.78 -5.09
CA ASP A 73 0.63 16.56 -6.10
C ASP A 73 -0.21 15.33 -5.72
N GLN A 74 -1.11 15.57 -4.76
CA GLN A 74 -1.92 14.52 -4.14
C GLN A 74 -2.83 13.83 -5.16
N ASP A 75 -3.39 14.58 -6.11
CA ASP A 75 -4.33 14.08 -7.10
C ASP A 75 -3.65 13.13 -8.10
N ALA A 76 -2.50 13.52 -8.67
CA ALA A 76 -1.78 12.65 -9.60
C ALA A 76 -1.22 11.41 -8.88
N HIS A 77 -0.75 11.58 -7.64
CA HIS A 77 -0.30 10.47 -6.80
C HIS A 77 -1.45 9.49 -6.51
N ALA A 78 -2.62 9.99 -6.12
CA ALA A 78 -3.81 9.18 -5.85
C ALA A 78 -4.25 8.40 -7.10
N ARG A 79 -4.27 9.04 -8.27
CA ARG A 79 -4.58 8.38 -9.55
C ARG A 79 -3.63 7.22 -9.84
N GLN A 80 -2.32 7.44 -9.74
CA GLN A 80 -1.33 6.38 -9.98
C GLN A 80 -1.45 5.24 -8.95
N LEU A 81 -1.65 5.60 -7.68
CA LEU A 81 -1.82 4.64 -6.60
C LEU A 81 -3.08 3.78 -6.82
N PHE A 82 -4.16 4.37 -7.32
CA PHE A 82 -5.39 3.65 -7.64
C PHE A 82 -5.18 2.63 -8.77
N LEU A 83 -4.48 3.00 -9.84
CA LEU A 83 -4.16 2.08 -10.94
C LEU A 83 -3.35 0.88 -10.44
N ASN A 84 -2.35 1.12 -9.60
CA ASN A 84 -1.52 0.04 -9.07
C ASN A 84 -2.30 -0.82 -8.07
N LEU A 85 -3.21 -0.22 -7.29
CA LEU A 85 -4.09 -0.95 -6.38
C LEU A 85 -5.08 -1.83 -7.14
N LYS A 86 -5.64 -1.32 -8.25
CA LYS A 86 -6.46 -2.10 -9.19
C LYS A 86 -5.66 -3.29 -9.71
N ALA A 87 -4.46 -3.06 -10.26
CA ALA A 87 -3.62 -4.15 -10.78
C ALA A 87 -3.28 -5.21 -9.71
N PHE A 88 -3.14 -4.79 -8.45
CA PHE A 88 -2.90 -5.69 -7.33
C PHE A 88 -4.11 -6.54 -6.94
N TYR A 89 -5.31 -5.95 -6.86
CA TYR A 89 -6.52 -6.69 -6.47
C TYR A 89 -7.23 -7.38 -7.63
N ASP A 90 -6.99 -6.94 -8.86
CA ASP A 90 -7.52 -7.49 -10.11
C ASP A 90 -6.37 -7.96 -11.02
N VAL A 91 -5.60 -8.93 -10.55
CA VAL A 91 -4.42 -9.49 -11.26
C VAL A 91 -4.77 -10.10 -12.62
N ASN A 92 -6.04 -10.46 -12.84
CA ASN A 92 -6.50 -11.00 -14.11
C ASN A 92 -7.09 -9.92 -15.04
N ASP A 93 -6.99 -8.65 -14.64
CA ASP A 93 -7.44 -7.48 -15.40
C ASP A 93 -8.89 -7.59 -15.91
N LYS A 94 -9.79 -8.04 -15.05
CA LYS A 94 -11.20 -8.25 -15.37
C LYS A 94 -12.01 -6.96 -15.43
N LEU A 95 -11.61 -5.95 -14.66
CA LEU A 95 -12.25 -4.66 -14.61
C LEU A 95 -11.52 -3.70 -15.54
N SER A 96 -12.25 -2.92 -16.34
CA SER A 96 -11.66 -1.71 -16.94
C SER A 96 -11.34 -0.67 -15.87
N VAL A 97 -10.55 0.35 -16.20
CA VAL A 97 -10.27 1.47 -15.28
C VAL A 97 -11.57 2.16 -14.84
N LYS A 98 -12.50 2.37 -15.77
CA LYS A 98 -13.81 2.96 -15.48
C LYS A 98 -14.64 2.08 -14.53
N GLN A 99 -14.71 0.77 -14.79
CA GLN A 99 -15.42 -0.15 -13.91
C GLN A 99 -14.79 -0.21 -12.52
N ALA A 100 -13.46 -0.20 -12.44
CA ALA A 100 -12.73 -0.17 -11.18
C ALA A 100 -13.04 1.10 -10.37
N ALA A 101 -13.13 2.27 -11.01
CA ALA A 101 -13.47 3.54 -10.36
C ALA A 101 -14.91 3.59 -9.79
N GLU A 102 -15.79 2.70 -10.26
CA GLU A 102 -17.16 2.56 -9.78
C GLU A 102 -17.33 1.38 -8.80
N ASP A 103 -16.35 0.48 -8.70
CA ASP A 103 -16.39 -0.71 -7.84
C ASP A 103 -16.28 -0.37 -6.35
N ALA A 104 -17.36 -0.60 -5.60
CA ALA A 104 -17.44 -0.25 -4.18
C ALA A 104 -16.40 -0.97 -3.31
N SER A 105 -16.04 -2.22 -3.65
CA SER A 105 -15.02 -2.99 -2.92
C SER A 105 -13.64 -2.38 -3.11
N LEU A 106 -13.28 -2.01 -4.34
CA LEU A 106 -11.99 -1.40 -4.65
C LEU A 106 -11.87 0.01 -4.08
N ILE A 107 -12.94 0.81 -4.13
CA ILE A 107 -12.99 2.13 -3.50
C ILE A 107 -12.79 2.02 -1.98
N ARG A 108 -13.44 1.04 -1.33
CA ARG A 108 -13.22 0.76 0.09
C ARG A 108 -11.76 0.39 0.37
N ARG A 109 -11.19 -0.54 -0.41
CA ARG A 109 -9.77 -0.94 -0.27
C ARG A 109 -8.82 0.23 -0.48
N PHE A 110 -9.14 1.16 -1.38
CA PHE A 110 -8.33 2.35 -1.63
C PHE A 110 -8.36 3.31 -0.45
N ARG A 111 -9.52 3.52 0.16
CA ARG A 111 -9.63 4.28 1.42
C ARG A 111 -8.84 3.60 2.55
N ASP A 112 -9.02 2.28 2.71
CA ASP A 112 -8.31 1.51 3.74
C ASP A 112 -6.79 1.59 3.50
N PHE A 113 -6.32 1.58 2.24
CA PHE A 113 -4.92 1.81 1.89
C PHE A 113 -4.42 3.16 2.40
N PHE A 114 -5.18 4.25 2.17
CA PHE A 114 -4.78 5.57 2.65
C PHE A 114 -4.67 5.66 4.17
N MET A 115 -5.59 5.01 4.89
CA MET A 115 -5.53 4.91 6.35
C MET A 115 -4.27 4.16 6.80
N LEU A 116 -4.03 2.97 6.24
CA LEU A 116 -2.94 2.09 6.66
C LEU A 116 -1.55 2.64 6.33
N PHE A 117 -1.40 3.38 5.22
CA PHE A 117 -0.09 3.84 4.74
C PHE A 117 0.18 5.32 5.05
N TYR A 118 -0.85 6.17 5.17
CA TYR A 118 -0.69 7.62 5.32
C TYR A 118 -1.44 8.24 6.52
N ASP A 119 -2.08 7.42 7.36
CA ASP A 119 -2.94 7.87 8.48
C ASP A 119 -4.05 8.84 8.07
N ARG A 120 -4.53 8.73 6.82
CA ARG A 120 -5.60 9.58 6.31
C ARG A 120 -6.96 8.93 6.54
N LYS A 121 -7.66 9.44 7.55
CA LYS A 121 -8.99 8.96 8.00
C LYS A 121 -10.15 9.75 7.40
N ASP A 122 -9.85 10.89 6.78
CA ASP A 122 -10.79 11.92 6.32
C ASP A 122 -11.25 11.76 4.86
N PHE A 123 -11.01 10.62 4.21
CA PHE A 123 -11.41 10.42 2.81
C PHE A 123 -12.85 9.94 2.66
N SER A 124 -13.68 10.78 2.06
CA SER A 124 -14.98 10.36 1.56
C SER A 124 -14.82 9.57 0.25
N GLY A 125 -15.80 8.71 -0.05
CA GLY A 125 -15.86 8.04 -1.36
C GLY A 125 -15.98 9.03 -2.51
N ASP A 126 -16.53 10.22 -2.27
CA ASP A 126 -16.73 11.25 -3.28
C ASP A 126 -15.42 11.98 -3.63
N ASP A 127 -14.53 12.19 -2.66
CA ASP A 127 -13.19 12.73 -2.91
C ASP A 127 -12.39 11.79 -3.80
N ILE A 128 -12.47 10.48 -3.52
CA ILE A 128 -11.86 9.44 -4.34
C ILE A 128 -12.45 9.48 -5.75
N ARG A 129 -13.78 9.45 -5.89
CA ARG A 129 -14.43 9.52 -7.20
C ARG A 129 -14.04 10.77 -7.98
N LYS A 130 -13.87 11.92 -7.31
CA LYS A 130 -13.43 13.17 -7.94
C LYS A 130 -12.03 13.04 -8.53
N TRP A 131 -11.08 12.41 -7.82
CA TRP A 131 -9.73 12.17 -8.34
C TRP A 131 -9.71 11.23 -9.54
N LEU A 132 -10.60 10.24 -9.53
CA LEU A 132 -10.69 9.20 -10.57
C LEU A 132 -11.54 9.65 -11.77
N ARG A 133 -12.28 10.76 -11.67
CA ARG A 133 -13.22 11.24 -12.69
C ARG A 133 -12.57 11.62 -14.03
N ASN A 134 -11.26 11.83 -14.04
CA ASN A 134 -10.48 12.21 -15.21
C ASN A 134 -9.56 11.09 -15.71
N MET A 135 -9.89 9.83 -15.40
CA MET A 135 -9.16 8.65 -15.88
C MET A 135 -9.88 8.06 -17.10
N ASP A 136 -9.88 8.83 -18.19
CA ASP A 136 -10.28 8.38 -19.53
C ASP A 136 -9.08 7.88 -20.33
#